data_AF-A0A318ZBW2-F1
#
_entry.id   AF-A0A318ZBW2-F1
#
_cell.length_a   1.000
_cell.length_b   1.000
_cell.length_c   1.000
_cell.angle_alpha   90.00
_cell.angle_beta   90.00
_cell.angle_gamma   90.00
#
_symmetry.space_group_name_H-M   'P 1'
#
loop_
_entity.id
_entity.type
_entity.pdbx_description
1 polymer ?
#
loop_
_entity_poly.entity_id
_entity_poly.type
_entity_poly.pdbx_seq_one_letter_code
_entity_poly.pdbx_strand_id
1 'polypeptide(L)'
;MASSLSKASLFSAIRASHTSFATSCQTRSFSQSLQRSGVRMGEHVSIKPPAQPSTRTRTRAMARSELPQDLGLLPGTYIRQLWRDMPSIFRQREERFRLEWLWLKTAFQNFAGVIAYCRYFNKGLPLEFKERRQIAMDFHRRMYTAFAAGDTNTISKICCTGLANELKTRIAARPKNEKVTWSLDTYNRDASTFWTGARVVSDRATTIPEIPDSGVRQVIVRITSKQSTGKYTAPVNGKAAEDSTAVAENVKQRDCTEYIVIQKLRWSGEDTGWRVWGTATPTTVDDLSNPLFAPGLTMSERLEALK
;
A
#
# COMPACT_ATOMS: atom_id res chain seq x y z
N MET A 1 19.89 -29.17 42.36
CA MET A 1 19.49 -30.53 42.80
C MET A 1 18.11 -30.85 42.20
N ALA A 2 17.63 -32.09 42.35
CA ALA A 2 16.28 -32.68 42.11
C ALA A 2 15.07 -31.74 41.75
N SER A 3 14.03 -32.17 41.01
CA SER A 3 13.57 -33.49 40.51
C SER A 3 12.55 -33.27 39.36
N SER A 4 12.54 -34.03 38.25
CA SER A 4 11.67 -35.22 37.94
C SER A 4 10.16 -35.06 38.28
N LEU A 5 9.18 -35.51 37.48
CA LEU A 5 8.92 -36.81 36.82
C LEU A 5 8.05 -36.64 35.52
N SER A 6 8.21 -37.38 34.41
CA SER A 6 7.69 -38.75 34.06
C SER A 6 6.14 -38.86 34.05
N LYS A 7 5.40 -39.40 33.06
CA LYS A 7 5.48 -40.62 32.19
C LYS A 7 4.64 -40.40 30.89
N ALA A 8 4.85 -41.00 29.69
CA ALA A 8 4.93 -42.41 29.23
C ALA A 8 3.55 -43.16 29.14
N SER A 9 3.22 -44.06 28.19
CA SER A 9 3.80 -44.48 26.87
C SER A 9 2.92 -45.60 26.18
N LEU A 10 3.30 -46.06 24.96
CA LEU A 10 2.82 -47.23 24.14
C LEU A 10 1.35 -47.17 23.60
N PHE A 11 0.84 -47.99 22.63
CA PHE A 11 1.27 -49.13 21.76
C PHE A 11 0.82 -48.86 20.28
N SER A 12 1.34 -49.37 19.14
CA SER A 12 1.67 -50.74 18.63
C SER A 12 0.44 -51.66 18.42
N ALA A 13 0.16 -52.34 17.27
CA ALA A 13 0.64 -52.25 15.86
C ALA A 13 -0.54 -52.57 14.86
N ILE A 14 -0.64 -53.48 13.86
CA ILE A 14 0.11 -54.64 13.27
C ILE A 14 -0.21 -54.75 11.73
N ARG A 15 0.60 -55.51 10.97
CA ARG A 15 0.43 -56.14 9.61
C ARG A 15 -0.94 -56.87 9.33
N ALA A 16 -1.34 -57.34 8.13
CA ALA A 16 -0.92 -57.13 6.72
C ALA A 16 -1.90 -57.79 5.67
N SER A 17 -1.88 -57.26 4.42
CA SER A 17 -1.75 -57.93 3.10
C SER A 17 -2.71 -59.01 2.50
N HIS A 18 -2.81 -58.95 1.16
CA HIS A 18 -3.05 -60.03 0.15
C HIS A 18 -4.43 -60.25 -0.55
N THR A 19 -4.54 -59.64 -1.74
CA THR A 19 -4.92 -60.21 -3.07
C THR A 19 -6.20 -61.05 -3.29
N SER A 20 -7.12 -60.46 -4.05
CA SER A 20 -7.59 -60.89 -5.39
C SER A 20 -8.10 -62.33 -5.66
N PHE A 21 -9.36 -62.43 -6.12
CA PHE A 21 -9.83 -63.38 -7.15
C PHE A 21 -11.01 -62.78 -7.96
N ALA A 22 -11.44 -63.42 -9.06
CA ALA A 22 -12.18 -62.77 -10.16
C ALA A 22 -13.40 -63.54 -10.72
N THR A 23 -14.28 -62.79 -11.42
CA THR A 23 -15.16 -63.20 -12.56
C THR A 23 -15.99 -64.49 -12.53
N SER A 24 -17.32 -64.35 -12.47
CA SER A 24 -18.36 -65.11 -13.23
C SER A 24 -19.75 -64.55 -12.85
N CYS A 25 -20.51 -63.84 -13.70
CA CYS A 25 -21.27 -64.23 -14.91
C CYS A 25 -22.65 -64.89 -14.68
N GLN A 26 -23.72 -64.08 -14.87
CA GLN A 26 -25.12 -64.47 -15.18
C GLN A 26 -25.90 -65.20 -14.04
N THR A 27 -27.24 -65.20 -13.96
CA THR A 27 -28.33 -65.00 -14.94
C THR A 27 -29.46 -64.08 -14.44
N ARG A 28 -30.49 -63.83 -15.29
CA ARG A 28 -31.73 -63.10 -14.95
C ARG A 28 -32.80 -64.03 -14.34
N SER A 29 -33.64 -63.47 -13.46
CA SER A 29 -35.11 -63.51 -13.63
C SER A 29 -35.82 -62.44 -12.77
N PHE A 30 -37.03 -62.05 -13.16
CA PHE A 30 -37.88 -61.08 -12.47
C PHE A 30 -38.79 -61.77 -11.44
N SER A 31 -39.12 -61.09 -10.33
CA SER A 31 -40.53 -60.77 -9.99
C SER A 31 -40.73 -60.01 -8.67
N GLN A 32 -41.76 -59.16 -8.67
CA GLN A 32 -42.64 -58.79 -7.55
C GLN A 32 -42.05 -58.25 -6.23
N SER A 33 -42.01 -56.91 -6.18
CA SER A 33 -42.63 -56.08 -5.13
C SER A 33 -42.68 -56.56 -3.66
N LEU A 34 -42.01 -55.80 -2.80
CA LEU A 34 -42.48 -55.55 -1.43
C LEU A 34 -42.25 -54.07 -1.09
N GLN A 35 -43.31 -53.32 -0.81
CA GLN A 35 -43.18 -51.97 -0.27
C GLN A 35 -42.71 -52.07 1.20
N ARG A 36 -41.66 -51.32 1.56
CA ARG A 36 -41.33 -51.07 2.96
C ARG A 36 -40.86 -49.63 3.11
N SER A 37 -41.43 -48.91 4.07
CA SER A 37 -41.19 -47.47 4.25
C SER A 37 -39.73 -47.18 4.55
N GLY A 38 -39.02 -46.58 3.58
CA GLY A 38 -37.68 -46.06 3.78
C GLY A 38 -37.71 -44.84 4.69
N VAL A 39 -36.97 -44.89 5.80
CA VAL A 39 -36.71 -43.72 6.63
C VAL A 39 -36.05 -42.64 5.77
N ARG A 40 -36.57 -41.40 5.83
CA ARG A 40 -35.90 -40.25 5.22
C ARG A 40 -34.61 -39.96 5.98
N MET A 41 -33.53 -40.60 5.56
CA MET A 41 -32.18 -40.13 5.87
C MET A 41 -32.09 -38.69 5.36
N GLY A 42 -31.83 -37.74 6.25
CA GLY A 42 -31.75 -36.34 5.88
C GLY A 42 -30.55 -36.12 4.98
N GLU A 43 -30.78 -35.92 3.69
CA GLU A 43 -29.75 -35.34 2.81
C GLU A 43 -29.34 -34.01 3.42
N HIS A 44 -28.09 -33.96 3.91
CA HIS A 44 -27.46 -32.71 4.28
C HIS A 44 -27.09 -31.97 2.99
N VAL A 45 -28.12 -31.43 2.32
CA VAL A 45 -28.02 -30.68 1.07
C VAL A 45 -27.01 -29.56 1.30
N SER A 46 -25.80 -29.75 0.78
CA SER A 46 -24.80 -28.71 0.75
C SER A 46 -25.30 -27.65 -0.22
N ILE A 47 -25.97 -26.63 0.33
CA ILE A 47 -26.41 -25.45 -0.39
C ILE A 47 -25.14 -24.78 -0.92
N LYS A 48 -24.78 -25.11 -2.16
CA LYS A 48 -23.69 -24.43 -2.86
C LYS A 48 -23.98 -22.93 -2.78
N PRO A 49 -23.05 -22.11 -2.27
CA PRO A 49 -23.28 -20.67 -2.21
C PRO A 49 -23.61 -20.17 -3.62
N PRO A 50 -24.53 -19.20 -3.76
CA PRO A 50 -24.94 -18.70 -5.06
C PRO A 50 -23.72 -18.28 -5.87
N ALA A 51 -23.67 -18.70 -7.13
CA ALA A 51 -22.50 -18.57 -8.00
C ALA A 51 -21.99 -17.12 -8.01
N GLN A 52 -20.92 -16.85 -7.27
CA GLN A 52 -20.38 -15.50 -7.18
C GLN A 52 -19.83 -15.09 -8.54
N PRO A 53 -20.17 -13.88 -9.05
CA PRO A 53 -19.58 -13.39 -10.28
C PRO A 53 -18.06 -13.32 -10.13
N SER A 54 -17.33 -13.74 -11.17
CA SER A 54 -15.87 -13.66 -11.18
C SER A 54 -15.38 -12.23 -10.93
N THR A 55 -14.14 -12.09 -10.45
CA THR A 55 -13.48 -10.78 -10.22
C THR A 55 -13.71 -9.85 -11.39
N ARG A 56 -13.41 -10.32 -12.61
CA ARG A 56 -13.62 -9.65 -13.90
C ARG A 56 -15.04 -9.14 -14.15
N THR A 57 -16.07 -9.91 -13.77
CA THR A 57 -17.47 -9.47 -13.92
C THR A 57 -17.82 -8.43 -12.85
N ARG A 58 -17.32 -8.61 -11.62
CA ARG A 58 -17.57 -7.67 -10.51
C ARG A 58 -16.88 -6.33 -10.70
N THR A 59 -15.62 -6.31 -11.16
CA THR A 59 -14.85 -5.07 -11.44
C THR A 59 -15.42 -4.29 -12.61
N ARG A 60 -15.95 -4.96 -13.64
CA ARG A 60 -16.65 -4.31 -14.76
C ARG A 60 -18.02 -3.73 -14.38
N ALA A 61 -18.65 -4.26 -13.32
CA ALA A 61 -19.95 -3.80 -12.83
C ALA A 61 -19.87 -2.74 -11.72
N MET A 62 -18.70 -2.56 -11.09
CA MET A 62 -18.50 -1.55 -10.04
C MET A 62 -18.68 -0.13 -10.59
N ALA A 63 -19.51 0.66 -9.91
CA ALA A 63 -19.66 2.07 -10.22
C ALA A 63 -18.40 2.84 -9.86
N ARG A 64 -18.08 3.92 -10.58
CA ARG A 64 -16.89 4.76 -10.35
C ARG A 64 -16.74 5.24 -8.89
N SER A 65 -17.86 5.40 -8.19
CA SER A 65 -17.95 5.79 -6.77
C SER A 65 -17.55 4.68 -5.78
N GLU A 66 -17.58 3.41 -6.19
CA GLU A 66 -17.28 2.24 -5.35
C GLU A 66 -15.82 1.78 -5.47
N LEU A 67 -15.07 2.36 -6.42
CA LEU A 67 -13.69 1.98 -6.69
C LEU A 67 -12.75 2.46 -5.57
N PRO A 68 -11.84 1.59 -5.08
CA PRO A 68 -10.80 2.03 -4.17
C PRO A 68 -9.88 3.02 -4.90
N GLN A 69 -9.88 4.27 -4.44
CA GLN A 69 -8.91 5.30 -4.86
C GLN A 69 -7.48 4.97 -4.37
N ASP A 70 -7.35 3.89 -3.60
CA ASP A 70 -6.24 3.51 -2.75
C ASP A 70 -5.81 2.09 -3.12
N LEU A 71 -5.14 1.96 -4.26
CA LEU A 71 -4.28 0.80 -4.49
C LEU A 71 -3.05 0.99 -3.59
N GLY A 72 -2.61 -0.07 -2.91
CA GLY A 72 -1.47 -0.01 -1.99
C GLY A 72 -0.17 0.44 -2.68
N LEU A 73 0.86 0.76 -1.88
CA LEU A 73 2.20 1.05 -2.41
C LEU A 73 2.64 -0.10 -3.32
N LEU A 74 2.98 0.21 -4.59
CA LEU A 74 3.19 -0.82 -5.60
C LEU A 74 4.28 -1.82 -5.15
N PRO A 75 4.05 -3.14 -5.27
CA PRO A 75 4.99 -4.14 -4.77
C PRO A 75 6.37 -3.99 -5.44
N GLY A 76 7.44 -4.21 -4.67
CA GLY A 76 8.82 -4.03 -5.13
C GLY A 76 9.21 -2.58 -5.43
N THR A 77 8.53 -1.59 -4.85
CA THR A 77 8.95 -0.18 -4.95
C THR A 77 10.13 0.09 -4.02
N TYR A 78 11.33 0.15 -4.57
CA TYR A 78 12.53 0.56 -3.85
C TYR A 78 12.53 2.07 -3.56
N ILE A 79 12.84 2.45 -2.32
CA ILE A 79 12.89 3.84 -1.85
C ILE A 79 14.27 4.10 -1.26
N ARG A 80 15.12 4.83 -2.00
CA ARG A 80 16.50 5.11 -1.57
C ARG A 80 16.54 5.99 -0.31
N GLN A 81 17.22 5.50 0.72
CA GLN A 81 17.60 6.20 1.95
C GLN A 81 18.36 7.52 1.71
N LEU A 82 18.57 8.29 2.79
CA LEU A 82 19.52 9.39 2.77
C LEU A 82 20.96 8.86 2.74
N TRP A 83 21.89 9.67 2.22
CA TRP A 83 23.30 9.28 2.10
C TRP A 83 24.04 9.15 3.44
N ARG A 84 23.41 9.62 4.53
CA ARG A 84 23.88 9.50 5.92
C ARG A 84 23.48 8.17 6.57
N ASP A 85 22.37 7.59 6.13
CA ASP A 85 21.76 6.40 6.75
C ASP A 85 22.22 5.11 6.04
N MET A 86 22.63 5.21 4.77
CA MET A 86 23.12 4.06 3.99
C MET A 86 24.39 3.44 4.57
N PRO A 87 24.54 2.10 4.52
CA PRO A 87 25.65 1.34 5.12
C PRO A 87 27.04 1.81 4.71
N SER A 88 28.02 1.65 5.62
CA SER A 88 29.36 2.23 5.48
C SER A 88 30.17 1.65 4.31
N ILE A 89 30.75 2.53 3.49
CA ILE A 89 31.61 2.22 2.33
C ILE A 89 32.85 1.37 2.72
N PHE A 90 33.20 1.33 4.01
CA PHE A 90 34.39 0.61 4.50
C PHE A 90 34.08 -0.67 5.27
N ARG A 91 32.89 -0.79 5.88
CA ARG A 91 32.50 -1.97 6.68
C ARG A 91 31.46 -2.88 6.00
N GLN A 92 30.53 -2.30 5.23
CA GLN A 92 29.36 -2.98 4.66
C GLN A 92 29.31 -2.75 3.15
N ARG A 93 30.42 -3.09 2.47
CA ARG A 93 30.60 -2.84 1.04
C ARG A 93 29.56 -3.55 0.19
N GLU A 94 29.36 -4.85 0.43
CA GLU A 94 28.47 -5.69 -0.39
C GLU A 94 27.00 -5.26 -0.25
N GLU A 95 26.52 -5.01 0.97
CA GLU A 95 25.20 -4.46 1.25
C GLU A 95 24.99 -3.11 0.54
N ARG A 96 25.98 -2.21 0.62
CA ARG A 96 25.91 -0.91 -0.04
C ARG A 96 25.89 -1.03 -1.56
N PHE A 97 26.76 -1.85 -2.16
CA PHE A 97 26.74 -2.10 -3.59
C PHE A 97 25.45 -2.78 -4.05
N ARG A 98 24.87 -3.69 -3.24
CA ARG A 98 23.56 -4.30 -3.50
C ARG A 98 22.43 -3.27 -3.46
N LEU A 99 22.43 -2.33 -2.51
CA LEU A 99 21.48 -1.21 -2.47
C LEU A 99 21.63 -0.25 -3.65
N GLU A 100 22.85 0.16 -4.01
CA GLU A 100 23.11 1.05 -5.15
C GLU A 100 22.79 0.39 -6.50
N TRP A 101 23.08 -0.92 -6.64
CA TRP A 101 22.72 -1.71 -7.82
C TRP A 101 21.20 -1.92 -7.93
N LEU A 102 20.52 -2.23 -6.82
CA LEU A 102 19.07 -2.31 -6.77
C LEU A 102 18.43 -0.96 -7.11
N TRP A 103 18.94 0.14 -6.56
CA TRP A 103 18.53 1.49 -6.91
C TRP A 103 18.65 1.76 -8.41
N LEU A 104 19.81 1.48 -9.01
CA LEU A 104 20.06 1.73 -10.43
C LEU A 104 19.16 0.86 -11.33
N LYS A 105 19.06 -0.45 -11.02
CA LYS A 105 18.21 -1.40 -11.73
C LYS A 105 16.74 -1.00 -11.65
N THR A 106 16.22 -0.70 -10.46
CA THR A 106 14.84 -0.28 -10.28
C THR A 106 14.59 1.09 -10.89
N ALA A 107 15.52 2.04 -10.83
CA ALA A 107 15.38 3.34 -11.51
C ALA A 107 15.25 3.18 -13.04
N PHE A 108 16.04 2.31 -13.66
CA PHE A 108 15.93 1.99 -15.08
C PHE A 108 14.61 1.29 -15.43
N GLN A 109 14.24 0.25 -14.67
CA GLN A 109 12.97 -0.48 -14.86
C GLN A 109 11.75 0.44 -14.69
N ASN A 110 11.78 1.32 -13.69
CA ASN A 110 10.76 2.35 -13.45
C ASN A 110 10.63 3.31 -14.64
N PHE A 111 11.75 3.86 -15.11
CA PHE A 111 11.77 4.80 -16.24
C PHE A 111 11.25 4.16 -17.53
N ALA A 112 11.71 2.95 -17.86
CA ALA A 112 11.21 2.18 -19.00
C ALA A 112 9.71 1.83 -18.85
N GLY A 113 9.26 1.46 -17.66
CA GLY A 113 7.86 1.16 -17.35
C GLY A 113 6.93 2.37 -17.53
N VAL A 114 7.34 3.56 -17.06
CA VAL A 114 6.57 4.80 -17.25
C VAL A 114 6.51 5.22 -18.72
N ILE A 115 7.62 5.06 -19.47
CA ILE A 115 7.61 5.29 -20.92
C ILE A 115 6.64 4.32 -21.61
N ALA A 116 6.73 3.01 -21.31
CA ALA A 116 5.84 2.02 -21.90
C ALA A 116 4.37 2.27 -21.55
N TYR A 117 4.08 2.66 -20.30
CA TYR A 117 2.75 3.03 -19.85
C TYR A 117 2.18 4.22 -20.64
N CYS A 118 2.92 5.31 -20.80
CA CYS A 118 2.44 6.53 -21.46
C CYS A 118 2.57 6.55 -22.99
N ARG A 119 3.31 5.61 -23.61
CA ARG A 119 3.55 5.59 -25.07
C ARG A 119 3.08 4.33 -25.78
N TYR A 120 3.08 3.16 -25.14
CA TYR A 120 2.64 1.91 -25.75
C TYR A 120 1.27 1.46 -25.24
N PHE A 121 1.08 1.39 -23.92
CA PHE A 121 -0.18 0.91 -23.31
C PHE A 121 -1.29 1.97 -23.35
N ASN A 122 -1.04 3.18 -22.83
CA ASN A 122 -2.00 4.30 -22.84
C ASN A 122 -1.46 5.42 -23.74
N LYS A 123 -1.67 5.28 -25.06
CA LYS A 123 -1.14 6.21 -26.07
C LYS A 123 -1.64 7.64 -25.82
N GLY A 124 -0.72 8.60 -25.82
CA GLY A 124 -1.03 10.03 -25.71
C GLY A 124 -0.96 10.61 -24.29
N LEU A 125 -0.69 9.81 -23.26
CA LEU A 125 -0.54 10.35 -21.90
C LEU A 125 0.70 11.24 -21.76
N PRO A 126 0.60 12.39 -21.06
CA PRO A 126 1.75 13.21 -20.73
C PRO A 126 2.65 12.51 -19.71
N LEU A 127 3.97 12.64 -19.89
CA LEU A 127 4.95 12.06 -18.96
C LEU A 127 5.09 12.86 -17.66
N GLU A 128 4.66 14.13 -17.63
CA GLU A 128 4.58 15.00 -16.42
C GLU A 128 5.92 15.08 -15.63
N PHE A 129 7.06 14.78 -16.28
CA PHE A 129 8.33 14.52 -15.59
C PHE A 129 8.92 15.71 -14.82
N LYS A 130 8.58 16.94 -15.22
CA LYS A 130 8.91 18.18 -14.51
C LYS A 130 7.88 18.50 -13.43
N GLU A 131 6.60 18.40 -13.78
CA GLU A 131 5.46 18.79 -12.94
C GLU A 131 5.28 17.91 -11.70
N ARG A 132 5.47 16.58 -11.79
CA ARG A 132 5.30 15.62 -10.68
C ARG A 132 5.99 16.04 -9.37
N ARG A 133 7.12 16.75 -9.44
CA ARG A 133 7.81 17.30 -8.26
C ARG A 133 7.06 18.49 -7.66
N GLN A 134 6.66 19.44 -8.49
CA GLN A 134 5.91 20.63 -8.07
C GLN A 134 4.55 20.23 -7.48
N ILE A 135 3.85 19.34 -8.17
CA ILE A 135 2.59 18.72 -7.73
C ILE A 135 2.73 18.09 -6.33
N ALA A 136 3.80 17.32 -6.08
CA ALA A 136 4.05 16.75 -4.74
C ALA A 136 4.34 17.80 -3.67
N MET A 137 5.08 18.88 -3.98
CA MET A 137 5.38 19.98 -3.05
C MET A 137 4.13 20.78 -2.69
N ASP A 138 3.29 21.08 -3.68
CA ASP A 138 2.03 21.81 -3.49
C ASP A 138 1.01 20.96 -2.73
N PHE A 139 0.96 19.65 -2.98
CA PHE A 139 0.13 18.74 -2.19
C PHE A 139 0.61 18.59 -0.75
N HIS A 140 1.92 18.43 -0.51
CA HIS A 140 2.51 18.39 0.84
C HIS A 140 2.10 19.61 1.66
N ARG A 141 2.27 20.81 1.09
CA ARG A 141 1.84 22.07 1.71
C ARG A 141 0.33 22.09 1.97
N ARG A 142 -0.50 21.85 0.95
CA ARG A 142 -1.97 21.91 1.08
C ARG A 142 -2.52 20.88 2.08
N MET A 143 -1.93 19.69 2.13
CA MET A 143 -2.29 18.62 3.07
C MET A 143 -2.03 19.05 4.51
N TYR A 144 -0.81 19.49 4.83
CA TYR A 144 -0.48 19.88 6.20
C TYR A 144 -1.17 21.19 6.65
N THR A 145 -1.35 22.17 5.75
CA THR A 145 -2.16 23.36 6.04
C THR A 145 -3.62 22.99 6.33
N ALA A 146 -4.27 22.16 5.50
CA ALA A 146 -5.64 21.71 5.74
C ALA A 146 -5.76 20.85 7.00
N PHE A 147 -4.76 20.00 7.28
CA PHE A 147 -4.72 19.20 8.50
C PHE A 147 -4.59 20.07 9.76
N ALA A 148 -3.73 21.09 9.77
CA ALA A 148 -3.64 22.02 10.89
C ALA A 148 -4.97 22.75 11.12
N ALA A 149 -5.52 23.35 10.06
CA ALA A 149 -6.81 24.06 10.09
C ALA A 149 -8.03 23.18 10.43
N GLY A 150 -7.94 21.85 10.25
CA GLY A 150 -9.05 20.92 10.46
C GLY A 150 -10.00 20.80 9.27
N ASP A 151 -9.61 21.26 8.07
CA ASP A 151 -10.45 21.21 6.86
C ASP A 151 -10.49 19.80 6.26
N THR A 152 -11.47 19.02 6.75
CA THR A 152 -11.76 17.66 6.30
C THR A 152 -12.25 17.60 4.84
N ASN A 153 -12.79 18.70 4.29
CA ASN A 153 -13.28 18.78 2.91
C ASN A 153 -12.14 18.90 1.91
N THR A 154 -11.15 19.77 2.19
CA THR A 154 -9.93 19.85 1.36
C THR A 154 -9.13 18.55 1.44
N ILE A 155 -8.98 17.95 2.63
CA ILE A 155 -8.31 16.65 2.81
C ILE A 155 -8.94 15.56 1.93
N SER A 156 -10.27 15.42 1.92
CA SER A 156 -10.96 14.42 1.08
C SER A 156 -10.88 14.68 -0.44
N LYS A 157 -10.49 15.88 -0.87
CA LYS A 157 -10.28 16.22 -2.29
C LYS A 157 -8.85 15.95 -2.75
N ILE A 158 -7.86 16.18 -1.88
CA ILE A 158 -6.43 16.08 -2.22
C ILE A 158 -5.81 14.73 -1.85
N CYS A 159 -6.34 14.03 -0.86
CA CYS A 159 -5.85 12.73 -0.43
C CYS A 159 -6.64 11.56 -1.05
N CYS A 160 -5.98 10.42 -1.09
CA CYS A 160 -6.56 9.08 -1.15
C CYS A 160 -7.40 8.80 0.12
N THR A 161 -8.36 7.87 0.04
CA THR A 161 -9.42 7.69 1.05
C THR A 161 -8.91 7.17 2.39
N GLY A 162 -7.93 6.27 2.41
CA GLY A 162 -7.29 5.75 3.61
C GLY A 162 -6.59 6.85 4.40
N LEU A 163 -5.71 7.60 3.74
CA LEU A 163 -5.03 8.76 4.34
C LEU A 163 -6.04 9.85 4.75
N ALA A 164 -7.06 10.13 3.92
CA ALA A 164 -8.09 11.11 4.27
C ALA A 164 -8.86 10.70 5.53
N ASN A 165 -9.17 9.42 5.69
CA ASN A 165 -9.86 8.90 6.88
C ASN A 165 -8.95 8.90 8.11
N GLU A 166 -7.67 8.54 7.98
CA GLU A 166 -6.70 8.64 9.08
C GLU A 166 -6.55 10.08 9.57
N LEU A 167 -6.35 11.04 8.65
CA LEU A 167 -6.23 12.46 8.98
C LEU A 167 -7.52 13.01 9.60
N LYS A 168 -8.71 12.59 9.13
CA LYS A 168 -10.00 12.94 9.76
C LYS A 168 -10.10 12.40 11.19
N THR A 169 -9.74 11.14 11.44
CA THR A 169 -9.73 10.56 12.79
C THR A 169 -8.76 11.32 13.71
N ARG A 170 -7.56 11.66 13.22
CA ARG A 170 -6.57 12.50 13.92
C ARG A 170 -7.02 13.97 14.12
N ILE A 171 -8.02 14.47 13.38
CA ILE A 171 -8.67 15.77 13.62
C ILE A 171 -9.78 15.63 14.67
N ALA A 172 -10.64 14.60 14.55
CA ALA A 172 -11.74 14.35 15.47
C ALA A 172 -11.27 14.02 16.90
N ALA A 173 -10.07 13.44 17.05
CA ALA A 173 -9.45 13.13 18.33
C ALA A 173 -8.80 14.34 19.04
N ARG A 174 -8.89 15.56 18.49
CA ARG A 174 -8.29 16.76 19.12
C ARG A 174 -9.17 17.31 20.26
N PRO A 175 -8.59 17.83 21.34
CA PRO A 175 -9.34 18.61 22.34
C PRO A 175 -10.02 19.80 21.68
N LYS A 176 -11.31 20.03 21.95
CA LYS A 176 -12.12 21.10 21.32
C LYS A 176 -11.56 22.52 21.57
N ASN A 177 -10.82 22.69 22.65
CA ASN A 177 -10.15 23.92 23.07
C ASN A 177 -8.73 24.08 22.49
N GLU A 178 -8.15 23.07 21.85
CA GLU A 178 -6.79 23.11 21.31
C GLU A 178 -6.82 23.28 19.78
N LYS A 179 -6.17 24.34 19.28
CA LYS A 179 -5.92 24.52 17.84
C LYS A 179 -4.45 24.26 17.53
N VAL A 180 -4.20 23.53 16.45
CA VAL A 180 -2.85 23.19 15.96
C VAL A 180 -2.49 24.13 14.82
N THR A 181 -1.28 24.69 14.84
CA THR A 181 -0.72 25.46 13.74
C THR A 181 0.42 24.68 13.07
N TRP A 182 0.53 24.81 11.74
CA TRP A 182 1.66 24.31 10.96
C TRP A 182 2.04 25.35 9.92
N SER A 183 3.33 25.67 9.83
CA SER A 183 3.93 26.46 8.77
C SER A 183 5.10 25.71 8.13
N LEU A 184 5.21 25.87 6.81
CA LEU A 184 6.39 25.50 6.05
C LEU A 184 7.30 26.73 5.97
N ASP A 185 8.37 26.74 6.73
CA ASP A 185 9.22 27.91 6.86
C ASP A 185 10.16 28.03 5.64
N THR A 186 10.75 26.90 5.20
CA THR A 186 11.66 26.84 4.05
C THR A 186 11.80 25.39 3.55
N TYR A 187 11.94 25.20 2.24
CA TYR A 187 12.42 23.93 1.68
C TYR A 187 13.95 23.88 1.75
N ASN A 188 14.51 22.83 2.33
CA ASN A 188 15.95 22.68 2.56
C ASN A 188 16.64 22.26 1.26
N ARG A 189 16.98 23.28 0.46
CA ARG A 189 17.64 23.15 -0.86
C ARG A 189 19.09 22.71 -0.68
N ASP A 190 19.37 21.47 -1.01
CA ASP A 190 20.70 20.88 -0.91
C ASP A 190 21.09 20.14 -2.21
N ALA A 191 22.35 19.74 -2.33
CA ALA A 191 22.79 18.92 -3.47
C ALA A 191 22.07 17.57 -3.56
N SER A 192 21.60 16.99 -2.43
CA SER A 192 20.86 15.72 -2.47
C SER A 192 19.49 15.85 -3.13
N THR A 193 18.87 17.04 -3.09
CA THR A 193 17.59 17.39 -3.74
C THR A 193 17.74 18.29 -4.97
N PHE A 194 18.94 18.31 -5.58
CA PHE A 194 19.26 19.13 -6.75
C PHE A 194 18.91 20.63 -6.55
N TRP A 195 19.18 21.16 -5.35
CA TRP A 195 18.90 22.53 -4.94
C TRP A 195 17.43 22.95 -4.99
N THR A 196 16.49 22.00 -5.04
CA THR A 196 15.04 22.28 -5.07
C THR A 196 14.30 21.92 -3.79
N GLY A 197 14.93 21.20 -2.85
CA GLY A 197 14.29 20.74 -1.61
C GLY A 197 13.29 19.59 -1.81
N ALA A 198 13.14 19.09 -3.05
CA ALA A 198 12.34 17.93 -3.37
C ALA A 198 12.98 17.09 -4.48
N ARG A 199 13.03 15.77 -4.32
CA ARG A 199 13.59 14.83 -5.29
C ARG A 199 12.68 13.63 -5.51
N VAL A 200 12.37 13.37 -6.78
CA VAL A 200 11.74 12.10 -7.18
C VAL A 200 12.73 10.97 -6.89
N VAL A 201 12.32 10.02 -6.04
CA VAL A 201 13.08 8.81 -5.67
C VAL A 201 12.63 7.62 -6.51
N SER A 202 11.32 7.53 -6.78
CA SER A 202 10.70 6.49 -7.61
C SER A 202 9.52 7.10 -8.39
N ASP A 203 9.26 6.58 -9.58
CA ASP A 203 8.10 6.89 -10.43
C ASP A 203 7.73 5.60 -11.14
N ARG A 204 6.65 4.95 -10.71
CA ARG A 204 6.21 3.64 -11.18
C ARG A 204 4.83 3.76 -11.77
N ALA A 205 4.64 3.21 -12.96
CA ALA A 205 3.34 3.05 -13.57
C ALA A 205 3.10 1.57 -13.91
N THR A 206 1.88 1.10 -13.68
CA THR A 206 1.42 -0.22 -14.11
C THR A 206 0.01 -0.09 -14.67
N THR A 207 -0.32 -0.89 -15.68
CA THR A 207 -1.72 -1.17 -16.01
C THR A 207 -2.35 -2.01 -14.89
N ILE A 208 -3.67 -1.93 -14.76
CA ILE A 208 -4.46 -2.83 -13.91
C ILE A 208 -4.85 -4.03 -14.78
N PRO A 209 -4.47 -5.27 -14.42
CA PRO A 209 -4.94 -6.47 -15.14
C PRO A 209 -6.47 -6.57 -15.13
N GLU A 210 -7.03 -7.38 -16.04
CA GLU A 210 -8.48 -7.51 -16.30
C GLU A 210 -9.19 -6.28 -16.93
N ILE A 211 -8.69 -5.04 -16.74
CA ILE A 211 -9.43 -3.82 -17.09
C ILE A 211 -8.68 -2.98 -18.16
N PRO A 212 -9.27 -2.74 -19.35
CA PRO A 212 -8.61 -1.99 -20.42
C PRO A 212 -8.44 -0.51 -20.08
N ASP A 213 -7.43 0.13 -20.69
CA ASP A 213 -7.10 1.56 -20.55
C ASP A 213 -7.08 2.08 -19.11
N SER A 214 -6.73 1.18 -18.18
CA SER A 214 -6.78 1.38 -16.73
C SER A 214 -5.43 1.08 -16.12
N GLY A 215 -5.07 1.82 -15.08
CA GLY A 215 -3.73 1.78 -14.52
C GLY A 215 -3.53 2.73 -13.37
N VAL A 216 -2.39 2.59 -12.70
CA VAL A 216 -1.99 3.44 -11.59
C VAL A 216 -0.55 3.86 -11.75
N ARG A 217 -0.31 5.15 -11.52
CA ARG A 217 1.04 5.74 -11.44
C ARG A 217 1.27 6.29 -10.04
N GLN A 218 2.31 5.81 -9.37
CA GLN A 218 2.77 6.31 -8.07
C GLN A 218 4.14 6.96 -8.20
N VAL A 219 4.28 8.17 -7.69
CA VAL A 219 5.55 8.92 -7.65
C VAL A 219 5.90 9.20 -6.21
N ILE A 220 7.11 8.83 -5.82
CA ILE A 220 7.65 9.02 -4.47
C ILE A 220 8.62 10.18 -4.53
N VAL A 221 8.30 11.25 -3.80
CA VAL A 221 9.09 12.47 -3.74
C VAL A 221 9.60 12.65 -2.32
N ARG A 222 10.93 12.58 -2.15
CA ARG A 222 11.58 12.99 -0.91
C ARG A 222 11.56 14.50 -0.83
N ILE A 223 10.93 15.07 0.19
CA ILE A 223 10.90 16.49 0.51
C ILE A 223 11.77 16.72 1.75
N THR A 224 12.68 17.69 1.66
CA THR A 224 13.51 18.17 2.77
C THR A 224 13.06 19.58 3.10
N SER A 225 12.68 19.85 4.36
CA SER A 225 12.09 21.15 4.72
C SER A 225 12.23 21.47 6.20
N LYS A 226 12.37 22.76 6.51
CA LYS A 226 12.21 23.31 7.85
C LYS A 226 10.75 23.66 8.06
N GLN A 227 10.13 23.08 9.09
CA GLN A 227 8.72 23.21 9.41
C GLN A 227 8.56 23.66 10.86
N SER A 228 7.61 24.55 11.12
CA SER A 228 7.24 24.97 12.46
C SER A 228 5.84 24.51 12.80
N THR A 229 5.69 23.82 13.93
CA THR A 229 4.39 23.33 14.43
C THR A 229 4.16 23.89 15.82
N GLY A 230 2.99 24.47 16.05
CA GLY A 230 2.59 25.04 17.35
C GLY A 230 1.20 24.56 17.78
N LYS A 231 0.85 24.88 19.02
CA LYS A 231 -0.49 24.69 19.58
C LYS A 231 -0.94 26.00 20.21
N TYR A 232 -2.23 26.27 20.30
CA TYR A 232 -2.75 27.32 21.17
C TYR A 232 -4.11 26.94 21.73
N THR A 233 -4.39 27.40 22.94
CA THR A 233 -5.72 27.29 23.53
C THR A 233 -6.64 28.36 22.96
N ALA A 234 -7.81 27.96 22.44
CA ALA A 234 -8.82 28.88 21.98
C ALA A 234 -9.72 29.30 23.16
N PRO A 235 -9.98 30.61 23.38
CA PRO A 235 -10.85 31.05 24.46
C PRO A 235 -12.27 30.50 24.27
N VAL A 236 -12.84 29.94 25.34
CA VAL A 236 -14.08 29.13 25.30
C VAL A 236 -15.33 29.97 25.03
N ASN A 237 -15.31 31.26 25.39
CA ASN A 237 -16.42 32.20 25.18
C ASN A 237 -16.03 33.23 24.11
N GLY A 238 -16.90 33.43 23.12
CA GLY A 238 -16.68 34.27 21.94
C GLY A 238 -16.69 35.79 22.16
N LYS A 239 -16.03 36.29 23.21
CA LYS A 239 -15.59 37.69 23.24
C LYS A 239 -14.54 37.87 22.14
N ALA A 240 -14.65 38.95 21.36
CA ALA A 240 -13.77 39.17 20.22
C ALA A 240 -12.30 39.24 20.64
N ALA A 241 -11.45 38.52 19.90
CA ALA A 241 -10.00 38.53 20.09
C ALA A 241 -9.36 39.73 19.38
N GLU A 242 -9.78 40.95 19.73
CA GLU A 242 -9.18 42.20 19.19
C GLU A 242 -7.78 42.46 19.79
N ASP A 243 -7.58 42.14 21.08
CA ASP A 243 -6.28 42.27 21.78
C ASP A 243 -5.66 40.93 22.19
N SER A 244 -6.30 39.80 21.88
CA SER A 244 -5.72 38.48 22.18
C SER A 244 -4.77 38.05 21.07
N THR A 245 -3.50 38.46 21.18
CA THR A 245 -2.38 37.79 20.52
C THR A 245 -2.34 36.32 20.96
N ALA A 246 -3.03 35.46 20.21
CA ALA A 246 -2.99 34.01 20.35
C ALA A 246 -1.62 33.47 19.87
N VAL A 247 -0.57 33.86 20.60
CA VAL A 247 0.80 33.37 20.40
C VAL A 247 0.75 31.85 20.48
N ALA A 248 1.21 31.18 19.43
CA ALA A 248 1.27 29.73 19.42
C ALA A 248 2.22 29.26 20.53
N GLU A 249 1.66 28.69 21.59
CA GLU A 249 2.38 28.05 22.66
C GLU A 249 3.29 26.97 22.06
N ASN A 250 4.59 27.03 22.41
CA ASN A 250 5.58 26.03 22.01
C ASN A 250 5.67 25.82 20.48
N VAL A 251 5.87 26.88 19.69
CA VAL A 251 6.29 26.74 18.27
C VAL A 251 7.60 25.94 18.19
N LYS A 252 7.50 24.70 17.74
CA LYS A 252 8.63 23.78 17.57
C LYS A 252 9.03 23.75 16.10
N GLN A 253 10.07 24.51 15.77
CA GLN A 253 10.74 24.45 14.47
C GLN A 253 11.61 23.20 14.39
N ARG A 254 11.52 22.44 13.29
CA ARG A 254 12.27 21.20 13.05
C ARG A 254 12.64 21.05 11.58
N ASP A 255 13.79 20.43 11.32
CA ASP A 255 14.15 19.96 9.98
C ASP A 255 13.55 18.56 9.75
N CYS A 256 12.66 18.46 8.78
CA CYS A 256 11.92 17.25 8.41
C CYS A 256 12.42 16.72 7.06
N THR A 257 12.56 15.40 6.96
CA THR A 257 12.76 14.69 5.68
C THR A 257 11.69 13.64 5.53
N GLU A 258 10.84 13.80 4.51
CA GLU A 258 9.63 13.00 4.32
C GLU A 258 9.59 12.43 2.90
N TYR A 259 9.10 11.20 2.74
CA TYR A 259 8.89 10.60 1.42
C TYR A 259 7.38 10.58 1.14
N ILE A 260 6.89 11.62 0.47
CA ILE A 260 5.48 11.74 0.06
C ILE A 260 5.26 10.88 -1.19
N VAL A 261 4.20 10.07 -1.15
CA VAL A 261 3.72 9.30 -2.29
C VAL A 261 2.51 10.03 -2.87
N ILE A 262 2.63 10.49 -4.12
CA ILE A 262 1.47 10.93 -4.91
C ILE A 262 1.06 9.83 -5.89
N GLN A 263 -0.24 9.70 -6.13
CA GLN A 263 -0.83 8.70 -7.01
C GLN A 263 -1.74 9.37 -8.05
N LYS A 264 -1.70 8.88 -9.29
CA LYS A 264 -2.66 9.17 -10.36
C LYS A 264 -3.29 7.84 -10.78
N LEU A 265 -4.59 7.69 -10.56
CA LEU A 265 -5.36 6.54 -11.04
C LEU A 265 -5.94 6.87 -12.41
N ARG A 266 -6.01 5.86 -13.28
CA ARG A 266 -6.63 5.91 -14.61
C ARG A 266 -7.60 4.75 -14.72
N TRP A 267 -8.81 5.03 -15.20
CA TRP A 267 -9.89 4.04 -15.28
C TRP A 267 -10.65 4.17 -16.59
N SER A 268 -10.75 3.07 -17.34
CA SER A 268 -11.43 2.98 -18.64
C SER A 268 -11.15 4.15 -19.59
N GLY A 269 -9.89 4.62 -19.64
CA GLY A 269 -9.48 5.72 -20.49
C GLY A 269 -9.45 7.12 -19.86
N GLU A 270 -9.94 7.29 -18.63
CA GLU A 270 -10.03 8.60 -17.94
C GLU A 270 -9.08 8.71 -16.73
N ASP A 271 -8.42 9.85 -16.57
CA ASP A 271 -7.48 10.13 -15.47
C ASP A 271 -8.18 10.81 -14.29
N THR A 272 -8.06 10.27 -13.07
CA THR A 272 -8.71 10.83 -11.85
C THR A 272 -8.01 12.06 -11.27
N GLY A 273 -6.99 12.60 -11.96
CA GLY A 273 -6.03 13.55 -11.40
C GLY A 273 -5.08 12.92 -10.37
N TRP A 274 -4.09 13.72 -9.94
CA TRP A 274 -3.15 13.36 -8.88
C TRP A 274 -3.78 13.54 -7.48
N ARG A 275 -3.42 12.69 -6.53
CA ARG A 275 -3.76 12.75 -5.10
C ARG A 275 -2.57 12.33 -4.23
N VAL A 276 -2.57 12.67 -2.94
CA VAL A 276 -1.62 12.12 -1.97
C VAL A 276 -2.10 10.74 -1.51
N TRP A 277 -1.29 9.71 -1.76
CA TRP A 277 -1.55 8.36 -1.26
C TRP A 277 -1.21 8.24 0.23
N GLY A 278 -0.04 8.75 0.62
CA GLY A 278 0.51 8.61 1.97
C GLY A 278 1.94 9.08 2.07
N THR A 279 2.57 8.83 3.21
CA THR A 279 4.03 8.82 3.36
C THR A 279 4.56 7.39 3.24
N ALA A 280 5.85 7.23 2.98
CA ALA A 280 6.53 5.94 2.94
C ALA A 280 7.85 5.96 3.71
N THR A 281 8.30 4.79 4.18
CA THR A 281 9.62 4.59 4.77
C THR A 281 10.66 4.32 3.68
N PRO A 282 11.93 4.73 3.87
CA PRO A 282 13.01 4.33 2.97
C PRO A 282 13.41 2.86 3.20
N THR A 283 13.80 2.18 2.13
CA THR A 283 14.15 0.74 2.13
C THR A 283 15.47 0.50 2.85
N THR A 284 15.47 -0.32 3.91
CA THR A 284 16.66 -0.61 4.75
C THR A 284 17.57 -1.70 4.15
N VAL A 285 18.60 -2.12 4.89
CA VAL A 285 19.38 -3.33 4.55
C VAL A 285 18.54 -4.59 4.81
N ASP A 286 17.75 -4.60 5.88
CA ASP A 286 16.92 -5.72 6.32
C ASP A 286 15.86 -6.07 5.26
N ASP A 287 15.27 -5.05 4.62
CA ASP A 287 14.34 -5.19 3.49
C ASP A 287 14.94 -5.97 2.30
N LEU A 288 16.27 -6.05 2.14
CA LEU A 288 16.90 -6.84 1.07
C LEU A 288 16.66 -8.35 1.20
N SER A 289 16.24 -8.82 2.38
CA SER A 289 15.81 -10.20 2.62
C SER A 289 14.43 -10.51 2.02
N ASN A 290 13.59 -9.50 1.81
CA ASN A 290 12.25 -9.65 1.27
C ASN A 290 12.30 -10.22 -0.17
N PRO A 291 11.48 -11.24 -0.52
CA PRO A 291 11.41 -11.78 -1.88
C PRO A 291 11.26 -10.71 -2.98
N LEU A 292 10.55 -9.61 -2.71
CA LEU A 292 10.39 -8.48 -3.62
C LEU A 292 11.73 -7.86 -4.07
N PHE A 293 12.78 -7.92 -3.25
CA PHE A 293 14.09 -7.33 -3.50
C PHE A 293 15.23 -8.38 -3.62
N ALA A 294 14.96 -9.64 -3.32
CA ALA A 294 15.92 -10.74 -3.48
C ALA A 294 16.41 -10.88 -4.94
N PRO A 295 17.68 -11.28 -5.18
CA PRO A 295 18.16 -11.67 -6.51
C PRO A 295 17.59 -13.05 -6.94
N GLY A 296 17.84 -13.45 -8.19
CA GLY A 296 17.42 -14.74 -8.73
C GLY A 296 15.94 -14.84 -9.13
N LEU A 297 15.02 -14.54 -8.20
CA LEU A 297 13.58 -14.81 -8.36
C LEU A 297 12.92 -14.05 -9.54
N THR A 298 12.10 -14.75 -10.31
CA THR A 298 11.16 -14.22 -11.31
C THR A 298 9.98 -13.49 -10.66
N MET A 299 9.17 -12.76 -11.43
CA MET A 299 8.00 -12.05 -10.88
C MET A 299 6.89 -12.99 -10.37
N SER A 300 6.74 -14.19 -10.95
CA SER A 300 5.82 -15.22 -10.46
C SER A 300 6.27 -15.78 -9.12
N GLU A 301 7.54 -16.20 -9.00
CA GLU A 301 8.10 -16.73 -7.75
C GLU A 301 8.06 -15.67 -6.63
N ARG A 302 8.29 -14.39 -6.95
CA ARG A 302 8.12 -13.27 -6.00
C ARG A 302 6.69 -13.11 -5.50
N LEU A 303 5.69 -13.35 -6.35
CA LEU A 303 4.27 -13.28 -5.97
C LEU A 303 3.79 -14.55 -5.25
N GLU A 304 4.50 -15.66 -5.40
CA GLU A 304 4.24 -16.91 -4.66
C GLU A 304 4.88 -16.89 -3.28
N ALA A 305 6.10 -16.36 -3.15
CA ALA A 305 6.79 -16.13 -1.88
C ALA A 305 6.19 -14.98 -1.02
N LEU A 306 4.98 -14.51 -1.34
CA LEU A 306 4.20 -13.51 -0.61
C LEU A 306 2.78 -14.00 -0.25
N LYS A 307 2.47 -15.28 -0.48
CA LYS A 307 1.20 -15.92 -0.14
C LYS A 307 1.30 -16.69 1.18
#